data_AF-A0A812PSR0-F1
#
_entry.id   AF-A0A812PSR0-F1
#
_cell.length_a   1.000
_cell.length_b   1.000
_cell.length_c   1.000
_cell.angle_alpha   90.00
_cell.angle_beta   90.00
_cell.angle_gamma   90.00
#
_symmetry.space_group_name_H-M   'P 1'
#
loop_
_entity.id
_entity.type
_entity.pdbx_description
1 polymer ?
#
loop_
_entity_poly.entity_id
_entity_poly.type
_entity_poly.pdbx_seq_one_letter_code
_entity_poly.pdbx_strand_id
1 'polypeptide(L)'
;MMTRLGYLDTHNTDMQEAAFVFANTSHNKNNLRQMGMLSESGFHMSQMRHAFLANFTSQWHLAPADVKIRKYLLQEGYIQSETAEKQQVWKAMRKYARKGNLPGPDLQTYNGLVWRINRGVFMEKDITKRSTFVVHSETVL
;
A
#
# COMPACT_ATOMS: atom_id res chain seq x y z
N MET A 1 7.17 2.34 -14.36
CA MET A 1 6.17 1.26 -14.18
C MET A 1 5.18 1.56 -13.05
N MET A 2 5.62 1.94 -11.85
CA MET A 2 4.72 2.29 -10.73
C MET A 2 3.64 3.33 -11.07
N THR A 3 3.97 4.36 -11.84
CA THR A 3 2.97 5.34 -12.32
C THR A 3 1.88 4.70 -13.18
N ARG A 4 2.25 3.74 -14.04
CA ARG A 4 1.28 3.01 -14.87
C ARG A 4 0.40 2.06 -14.07
N LEU A 5 0.91 1.52 -12.96
CA LEU A 5 0.18 0.65 -12.05
C LEU A 5 -0.61 1.42 -10.97
N GLY A 6 -0.56 2.75 -10.99
CA GLY A 6 -1.27 3.62 -10.03
C GLY A 6 -0.63 3.72 -8.65
N TYR A 7 0.60 3.20 -8.47
CA TYR A 7 1.31 3.27 -7.18
C TYR A 7 2.04 4.59 -6.96
N LEU A 8 2.32 5.34 -8.03
CA LEU A 8 3.01 6.64 -7.98
C LEU A 8 2.21 7.67 -8.78
N ASP A 9 1.66 8.67 -8.10
CA ASP A 9 0.88 9.78 -8.69
C ASP A 9 1.01 11.04 -7.81
N THR A 10 0.22 12.09 -8.08
CA THR A 10 0.23 13.34 -7.32
C THR A 10 -0.07 13.19 -5.82
N HIS A 11 -0.74 12.11 -5.40
CA HIS A 11 -1.10 11.81 -4.01
C HIS A 11 -0.28 10.67 -3.42
N ASN A 12 0.60 10.08 -4.23
CA ASN A 12 1.45 8.94 -3.91
C ASN A 12 2.87 9.21 -4.42
N THR A 13 3.47 10.32 -3.98
CA THR A 13 4.78 10.76 -4.48
C THR A 13 5.95 10.06 -3.79
N ASP A 14 5.72 9.43 -2.64
CA ASP A 14 6.75 8.72 -1.89
C ASP A 14 7.03 7.35 -2.52
N MET A 15 8.25 7.19 -3.03
CA MET A 15 8.71 5.97 -3.69
C MET A 15 8.83 4.79 -2.72
N GLN A 16 9.23 5.02 -1.46
CA GLN A 16 9.35 3.97 -0.46
C GLN A 16 7.97 3.45 -0.06
N GLU A 17 6.99 4.35 0.13
CA GLU A 17 5.62 3.94 0.39
C GLU A 17 5.00 3.21 -0.81
N ALA A 18 5.21 3.73 -2.02
CA ALA A 18 4.76 3.08 -3.24
C ALA A 18 5.33 1.65 -3.35
N ALA A 19 6.63 1.50 -3.04
CA ALA A 19 7.30 0.21 -3.01
C ALA A 19 6.74 -0.74 -1.96
N PHE A 20 6.53 -0.22 -0.76
CA PHE A 20 5.97 -0.96 0.36
C PHE A 20 4.58 -1.49 0.03
N VAL A 21 3.68 -0.64 -0.47
CA VAL A 21 2.31 -1.02 -0.82
C VAL A 21 2.31 -2.02 -1.97
N PHE A 22 3.16 -1.83 -2.98
CA PHE A 22 3.31 -2.78 -4.08
C PHE A 22 3.74 -4.17 -3.58
N ALA A 23 4.83 -4.24 -2.82
CA ALA A 23 5.40 -5.49 -2.32
C ALA A 23 4.47 -6.22 -1.33
N ASN A 24 3.59 -5.47 -0.65
CA ASN A 24 2.63 -6.02 0.31
C ASN A 24 1.20 -6.13 -0.25
N THR A 25 0.98 -5.89 -1.55
CA THR A 25 -0.28 -6.23 -2.23
C THR A 25 -0.30 -7.74 -2.47
N SER A 26 -1.34 -8.46 -2.02
CA SER A 26 -1.36 -9.93 -1.94
C SER A 26 -0.88 -10.66 -3.19
N HIS A 27 -1.36 -10.26 -4.38
CA HIS A 27 -0.96 -10.89 -5.64
C HIS A 27 0.50 -10.59 -5.99
N ASN A 28 0.88 -9.31 -5.98
CA ASN A 28 2.26 -8.88 -6.27
C ASN A 28 3.25 -9.54 -5.32
N LYS A 29 2.91 -9.64 -4.04
CA LYS A 29 3.69 -10.33 -3.01
C LYS A 29 3.92 -11.81 -3.35
N ASN A 30 2.88 -12.51 -3.81
CA ASN A 30 3.01 -13.91 -4.20
C ASN A 30 3.92 -14.06 -5.43
N ASN A 31 3.77 -13.20 -6.42
CA ASN A 31 4.61 -13.23 -7.63
C ASN A 31 6.07 -12.90 -7.30
N LEU A 32 6.32 -11.89 -6.46
CA LEU A 32 7.67 -11.56 -5.98
C LEU A 32 8.31 -12.72 -5.20
N ARG A 33 7.53 -13.49 -4.42
CA ARG A 33 8.02 -14.71 -3.75
C ARG A 33 8.39 -15.80 -4.77
N GLN A 34 7.53 -16.04 -5.76
CA GLN A 34 7.79 -17.04 -6.81
C GLN A 34 9.03 -16.69 -7.64
N MET A 35 9.30 -15.40 -7.82
CA MET A 35 10.51 -14.90 -8.50
C MET A 35 11.76 -14.88 -7.59
N GLY A 36 11.67 -15.33 -6.33
CA GLY A 36 12.79 -15.31 -5.38
C GLY A 36 13.23 -13.90 -4.98
N MET A 37 12.38 -12.89 -5.19
CA MET A 37 12.71 -11.47 -4.96
C MET A 37 12.40 -11.00 -3.55
N LEU A 38 11.63 -11.75 -2.77
CA LEU A 38 11.36 -11.46 -1.36
C LEU A 38 12.22 -12.37 -0.47
N SER A 39 13.18 -11.78 0.24
CA SER A 39 13.98 -12.48 1.25
C SER A 39 13.24 -12.49 2.60
N GLU A 40 13.65 -13.37 3.51
CA GLU A 40 13.14 -13.37 4.89
C GLU A 40 13.43 -12.04 5.61
N SER A 41 14.51 -11.36 5.22
CA SER A 41 14.92 -10.07 5.77
C SER A 41 14.13 -8.87 5.23
N GLY A 42 13.31 -9.03 4.18
CA GLY A 42 12.56 -7.92 3.59
C GLY A 42 12.71 -7.83 2.08
N PHE A 43 12.61 -6.61 1.57
CA PHE A 43 12.73 -6.31 0.14
C PHE A 43 13.60 -5.07 -0.06
N HIS A 44 14.58 -5.16 -0.96
CA HIS A 44 15.45 -4.03 -1.29
C HIS A 44 14.89 -3.23 -2.47
N MET A 45 15.02 -1.91 -2.41
CA MET A 45 14.60 -1.02 -3.50
C MET A 45 15.31 -1.31 -4.83
N SER A 46 16.56 -1.78 -4.79
CA SER A 46 17.34 -2.18 -5.96
C SER A 46 16.74 -3.39 -6.71
N GLN A 47 16.19 -4.36 -5.97
CA GLN A 47 15.48 -5.52 -6.51
C GLN A 47 14.18 -5.11 -7.23
N MET A 48 13.54 -4.04 -6.76
CA MET A 48 12.34 -3.49 -7.38
C MET A 48 12.59 -2.93 -8.77
N ARG A 49 13.71 -2.22 -8.94
CA ARG A 49 14.11 -1.70 -10.26
C ARG A 49 14.26 -2.83 -11.26
N HIS A 50 14.85 -3.95 -10.85
CA HIS A 50 15.01 -5.13 -11.71
C HIS A 50 13.66 -5.76 -12.07
N ALA A 51 12.77 -5.95 -11.09
CA ALA A 51 11.41 -6.46 -11.32
C ALA A 51 10.61 -5.61 -12.31
N PHE A 52 10.83 -4.30 -12.28
CA PHE A 52 10.14 -3.32 -13.12
C PHE A 52 10.71 -3.20 -14.53
N LEU A 53 12.00 -3.47 -14.72
CA LEU A 53 12.67 -3.43 -16.02
C LEU A 53 12.43 -4.70 -16.83
N ALA A 54 12.18 -5.84 -16.19
CA ALA A 54 12.10 -7.14 -16.84
C ALA A 54 10.80 -7.42 -17.64
N ASN A 55 10.06 -6.39 -18.08
CA ASN A 55 8.88 -6.51 -18.95
C ASN A 55 7.73 -7.43 -18.46
N PHE A 56 7.66 -7.78 -17.17
CA PHE A 56 6.59 -8.60 -16.58
C PHE A 56 5.28 -7.83 -16.33
N THR A 57 4.96 -6.82 -17.15
CA THR A 57 3.92 -5.82 -16.82
C THR A 57 2.51 -6.38 -16.67
N SER A 58 2.18 -7.51 -17.32
CA SER A 58 0.86 -8.14 -17.25
C SER A 58 0.62 -8.93 -15.97
N GLN A 59 1.65 -9.21 -15.19
CA GLN A 59 1.56 -10.04 -13.98
C GLN A 59 1.35 -9.21 -12.70
N TRP A 60 1.41 -7.88 -12.78
CA TRP A 60 1.31 -7.03 -11.61
C TRP A 60 -0.10 -6.47 -11.45
N HIS A 61 -0.65 -6.62 -10.24
CA HIS A 61 -1.89 -5.97 -9.85
C HIS A 61 -1.69 -4.46 -9.66
N LEU A 62 -2.76 -3.73 -9.97
CA LEU A 62 -2.87 -2.29 -9.76
C LEU A 62 -2.89 -1.92 -8.27
N ALA A 63 -2.59 -0.66 -7.98
CA ALA A 63 -2.72 -0.06 -6.66
C ALA A 63 -4.13 -0.29 -6.06
N PRO A 64 -4.23 -0.41 -4.72
CA PRO A 64 -5.48 -0.75 -4.08
C PRO A 64 -6.53 0.35 -4.28
N ALA A 65 -7.75 -0.07 -4.61
CA ALA A 65 -8.90 0.83 -4.67
C ALA A 65 -9.40 1.19 -3.27
N ASP A 66 -9.98 2.40 -3.15
CA ASP A 66 -10.47 2.97 -1.90
C ASP A 66 -11.98 2.79 -1.69
N VAL A 67 -12.69 2.09 -2.58
CA VAL A 67 -14.16 1.96 -2.58
C VAL A 67 -14.69 1.47 -1.23
N LYS A 68 -14.09 0.43 -0.64
CA LYS A 68 -14.50 -0.09 0.67
C LYS A 68 -14.22 0.89 1.80
N ILE A 69 -13.13 1.65 1.69
CA ILE A 69 -12.73 2.64 2.69
C ILE A 69 -13.66 3.85 2.66
N ARG A 70 -14.07 4.30 1.47
CA ARG A 70 -15.06 5.37 1.33
C ARG A 70 -16.37 5.00 2.04
N LYS A 71 -16.88 3.78 1.82
CA LYS A 71 -18.06 3.26 2.52
C LYS A 71 -17.89 3.29 4.03
N TYR A 72 -16.77 2.79 4.51
CA TYR A 72 -16.47 2.76 5.93
C TYR A 72 -16.33 4.17 6.54
N LEU A 73 -15.59 5.08 5.90
CA LEU A 73 -15.44 6.46 6.37
C LEU A 73 -16.77 7.23 6.35
N LEU A 74 -17.68 6.90 5.43
CA LEU A 74 -19.03 7.46 5.42
C LEU A 74 -19.84 6.97 6.62
N GLN A 75 -19.82 5.66 6.88
CA GLN A 75 -20.49 5.05 8.03
C GLN A 75 -19.98 5.60 9.37
N GLU A 76 -18.67 5.82 9.47
CA GLU A 76 -18.02 6.39 10.65
C GLU A 76 -18.15 7.93 10.73
N GLY A 77 -18.84 8.57 9.79
CA GLY A 77 -19.10 10.02 9.78
C GLY A 77 -17.88 10.89 9.48
N TYR A 78 -16.82 10.35 8.88
CA TYR A 78 -15.63 11.10 8.47
C TYR A 78 -15.77 11.81 7.12
N ILE A 79 -16.67 11.33 6.26
CA ILE A 79 -17.04 11.96 4.99
C ILE A 79 -18.56 11.99 4.84
N GLN A 80 -19.08 12.86 3.97
CA GLN A 80 -20.54 13.03 3.77
C GLN A 80 -21.11 12.22 2.59
N SER A 81 -20.25 11.70 1.71
CA SER A 81 -20.66 10.92 0.54
C SER A 81 -19.56 9.96 0.10
N GLU A 82 -19.93 8.79 -0.43
CA GLU A 82 -18.98 7.85 -1.05
C GLU A 82 -18.27 8.46 -2.28
N THR A 83 -18.93 9.42 -2.94
CA THR A 83 -18.42 10.14 -4.12
C THR A 83 -17.59 11.38 -3.77
N ALA A 84 -17.30 11.61 -2.49
CA ALA A 84 -16.49 12.74 -2.04
C ALA A 84 -15.16 12.83 -2.80
N GLU A 85 -14.66 14.04 -3.01
CA GLU A 85 -13.41 14.23 -3.76
C GLU A 85 -12.25 13.47 -3.11
N LYS A 86 -11.33 12.96 -3.93
CA LYS A 86 -10.15 12.21 -3.46
C LYS A 86 -9.39 12.95 -2.36
N GLN A 87 -9.27 14.27 -2.46
CA GLN A 87 -8.60 15.10 -1.44
C GLN A 87 -9.34 15.10 -0.10
N GLN A 88 -10.67 15.12 -0.10
CA GLN A 88 -11.49 15.05 1.12
C GLN A 88 -11.35 13.68 1.77
N VAL A 89 -11.42 12.62 0.98
CA VAL A 89 -11.20 11.24 1.44
C VAL A 89 -9.81 11.07 2.03
N TRP A 90 -8.77 11.65 1.42
CA TRP A 90 -7.42 11.60 1.96
C TRP A 90 -7.28 12.31 3.32
N LYS A 91 -7.91 13.48 3.48
CA LYS A 91 -7.96 14.18 4.77
C LYS A 91 -8.68 13.34 5.83
N ALA A 92 -9.81 12.71 5.46
CA ALA A 92 -10.56 11.82 6.33
C ALA A 92 -9.74 10.59 6.76
N MET A 93 -9.06 9.92 5.82
CA MET A 93 -8.16 8.80 6.11
C MET A 93 -7.05 9.19 7.09
N ARG A 94 -6.41 10.35 6.89
CA ARG A 94 -5.40 10.85 7.82
C ARG A 94 -5.97 11.13 9.22
N LYS A 95 -7.15 11.74 9.29
CA LYS A 95 -7.84 12.00 10.56
C LYS A 95 -8.18 10.69 11.29
N TYR A 96 -8.66 9.69 10.55
CA TYR A 96 -8.95 8.36 11.07
C TYR A 96 -7.68 7.65 11.56
N ALA A 97 -6.62 7.62 10.74
CA ALA A 97 -5.34 6.98 11.07
C ALA A 97 -4.68 7.60 12.31
N ARG A 98 -4.83 8.91 12.55
CA ARG A 98 -4.33 9.57 13.77
C ARG A 98 -5.11 9.23 15.03
N LYS A 99 -6.39 8.86 14.90
CA LYS A 99 -7.25 8.53 16.04
C LYS A 99 -7.18 7.05 16.43
N GLY A 100 -6.78 6.17 15.52
CA GLY A 100 -6.75 4.72 15.73
C GLY A 100 -5.34 4.15 15.86
N ASN A 101 -5.21 3.03 16.56
CA ASN A 101 -4.00 2.20 16.57
C ASN A 101 -3.96 1.31 15.32
N LEU A 102 -3.87 1.92 14.13
CA LEU A 102 -3.80 1.16 12.88
C LEU A 102 -2.50 0.32 12.84
N PRO A 103 -2.58 -0.99 12.53
CA PRO A 103 -1.41 -1.85 12.51
C PRO A 103 -0.49 -1.52 11.33
N GLY A 104 0.82 -1.71 11.53
CA GLY A 104 1.84 -1.52 10.50
C GLY A 104 2.51 -0.15 10.51
N PRO A 105 3.36 0.15 9.51
CA PRO A 105 4.18 1.37 9.47
C PRO A 105 3.32 2.62 9.27
N ASP A 106 3.85 3.79 9.65
CA ASP A 106 3.12 5.07 9.59
C ASP A 106 3.08 5.69 8.18
N LEU A 107 2.38 5.04 7.25
CA LEU A 107 2.21 5.50 5.87
C LEU A 107 1.31 6.73 5.77
N GLN A 108 1.70 7.71 4.94
CA GLN A 108 1.06 9.02 4.76
C GLN A 108 0.45 9.21 3.37
N THR A 109 0.94 8.49 2.35
CA THR A 109 0.40 8.57 0.98
C THR A 109 -1.01 8.01 0.90
N TYR A 110 -1.73 8.34 -0.18
CA TYR A 110 -3.09 7.88 -0.37
C TYR A 110 -3.20 6.35 -0.35
N ASN A 111 -2.41 5.68 -1.19
CA ASN A 111 -2.36 4.22 -1.31
C ASN A 111 -1.82 3.57 -0.03
N GLY A 112 -0.87 4.23 0.65
CA GLY A 112 -0.37 3.79 1.95
C GLY A 112 -1.47 3.75 3.01
N LEU A 113 -2.25 4.83 3.13
CA LEU A 113 -3.39 4.89 4.05
C LEU A 113 -4.50 3.92 3.64
N VAL A 114 -4.77 3.77 2.33
CA VAL A 114 -5.71 2.77 1.83
C VAL A 114 -5.29 1.37 2.28
N TRP A 115 -4.02 1.02 2.12
CA TRP A 115 -3.49 -0.27 2.54
C TRP A 115 -3.59 -0.47 4.06
N ARG A 116 -3.20 0.53 4.87
CA ARG A 116 -3.24 0.45 6.34
C ARG A 116 -4.66 0.29 6.87
N ILE A 117 -5.58 1.12 6.41
CA ILE A 117 -6.99 1.06 6.85
C ILE A 117 -7.61 -0.25 6.41
N ASN A 118 -7.37 -0.70 5.18
CA ASN A 118 -7.88 -2.00 4.73
C ASN A 118 -7.42 -3.13 5.64
N ARG A 119 -6.15 -3.08 6.07
CA ARG A 119 -5.57 -4.09 6.94
C ARG A 119 -6.13 -4.04 8.37
N GLY A 120 -6.24 -2.86 8.95
CA GLY A 120 -6.75 -2.69 10.32
C GLY A 120 -8.25 -2.92 10.47
N VAL A 121 -9.04 -2.61 9.43
CA VAL A 121 -10.52 -2.64 9.52
C VAL A 121 -11.12 -3.89 8.90
N PHE A 122 -10.61 -4.35 7.75
CA PHE A 122 -11.24 -5.43 6.99
C PHE A 122 -10.44 -6.73 6.97
N MET A 123 -9.26 -6.75 7.56
CA MET A 123 -8.41 -7.95 7.61
C MET A 123 -8.03 -8.31 9.04
N GLU A 124 -8.94 -8.92 9.80
CA GLU A 124 -8.58 -9.56 11.08
C GLU A 124 -9.15 -10.98 11.26
N LYS A 125 -8.22 -11.95 11.43
CA LYS A 125 -8.25 -13.14 12.31
C LYS A 125 -7.06 -14.11 12.13
N ASP A 126 -6.14 -13.86 11.17
CA ASP A 126 -4.90 -14.66 10.99
C ASP A 126 -3.64 -13.75 10.97
N ILE A 127 -3.51 -12.90 11.98
CA ILE A 127 -2.37 -11.96 12.14
C ILE A 127 -1.03 -12.71 12.20
N THR A 128 -1.03 -13.97 12.63
CA THR A 128 0.17 -14.81 12.80
C THR A 128 0.77 -15.37 11.51
N LYS A 129 0.10 -15.27 10.35
CA LYS A 129 0.56 -15.97 9.12
C LYS A 129 0.96 -15.09 7.93
N ARG A 130 0.76 -13.77 7.97
CA ARG A 130 1.14 -12.88 6.84
C ARG A 130 2.22 -11.89 7.25
N SER A 131 3.48 -12.32 7.12
CA SER A 131 4.69 -11.50 7.32
C SER A 131 4.60 -10.20 6.51
N THR A 132 4.60 -9.04 7.13
CA THR A 132 4.78 -7.76 6.42
C THR A 132 6.24 -7.67 6.01
N PHE A 133 6.52 -7.37 4.74
CA PHE A 133 7.91 -7.14 4.34
C PHE A 133 8.26 -5.67 4.54
N VAL A 134 9.38 -5.44 5.21
CA VAL A 134 9.99 -4.12 5.38
C VAL A 134 10.76 -3.79 4.10
N VAL A 135 10.63 -2.54 3.64
CA VAL A 135 11.41 -2.02 2.52
C VAL A 135 12.70 -1.45 3.07
N HIS A 136 13.83 -2.01 2.67
CA HIS A 136 15.15 -1.49 3.03
C HIS A 136 15.62 -0.48 1.99
N SER A 137 16.07 0.67 2.48
CA SER A 137 16.79 1.65 1.67
C SER A 137 18.27 1.40 1.83
N GLU A 138 19.01 1.34 0.73
CA GLU A 138 20.47 1.35 0.81
C GLU A 138 20.90 2.74 1.31
N THR A 139 21.47 2.80 2.51
CA THR A 139 22.25 3.96 2.94
C THR A 139 23.49 3.98 2.06
N VAL A 140 23.51 4.88 1.07
CA VAL A 140 24.74 5.16 0.33
C VAL A 140 25.67 5.85 1.33
N LEU A 141 26.68 5.10 1.82
CA LEU A 141 27.81 5.65 2.57
C LEU A 141 28.73 6.41 1.62
#